data_AF-A0A7S1NY24-F1
#
_entry.id   AF-A0A7S1NY24-F1
#
_cell.length_a   1.000
_cell.length_b   1.000
_cell.length_c   1.000
_cell.angle_alpha   90.00
_cell.angle_beta   90.00
_cell.angle_gamma   90.00
#
_symmetry.space_group_name_H-M   'P 1'
#
loop_
_entity.id
_entity.type
_entity.pdbx_description
1 polymer ?
#
loop_
_entity_poly.entity_id
_entity_poly.type
_entity_poly.pdbx_seq_one_letter_code
_entity_poly.pdbx_strand_id
1 'polypeptide(L)'
;RMCQESARQILSGRWPTKLDLDDRKNVDEVYWLDQLWSDPWRTFDPDNALVYVLPIYPVLLYHSLCRVKKRETIHSLADKAVKEVAGTPQWQRNGGLDHTLMITDFKFKYPGEVDMVFGRAFATFARNMTQGRHLADNHRGLFGCAVTIPHTSSLTPLHQAYQPFEKESLLRRGLIKPTDVFEDDRLGSAFNPPSRHDWFERDYTMFFQGKVYHDRPYRKLAFESLASWHYKLKACPDCVPGTNVFVATGDISQTEFPFCPRQDRTTRSKGRIGRFEQCEGVVNGTHRLSETSAFIHRLASSKLNLCFRGRDVTSSRVVDGFATRTIDVLISDLDDMYKYAIPLQCEIPWKNLTYSIEGSVFEQNPRAALKPILDELYKDHRAVTEKLRM
;
A
#
# COMPACT_ATOMS: atom_id res chain seq x y z
N ARG A 1 -27.31 7.66 -0.13
CA ARG A 1 -27.20 9.13 0.09
C ARG A 1 -26.50 9.51 1.40
N MET A 2 -26.74 8.82 2.53
CA MET A 2 -26.23 9.22 3.87
C MET A 2 -24.73 9.53 3.97
N CYS A 3 -23.88 8.73 3.32
CA CYS A 3 -22.43 8.85 3.39
C CYS A 3 -21.80 9.46 2.13
N GLN A 4 -22.61 9.75 1.10
CA GLN A 4 -22.09 10.20 -0.21
C GLN A 4 -21.39 11.54 -0.13
N GLU A 5 -21.84 12.46 0.73
CA GLU A 5 -21.15 13.72 0.93
C GLU A 5 -19.78 13.51 1.56
N SER A 6 -19.69 12.71 2.62
CA SER A 6 -18.43 12.41 3.30
C SER A 6 -17.45 11.70 2.36
N ALA A 7 -17.94 10.74 1.56
CA ALA A 7 -17.16 10.08 0.52
C ALA A 7 -16.64 11.09 -0.53
N ARG A 8 -17.49 11.98 -1.05
CA ARG A 8 -17.07 13.04 -2.00
C ARG A 8 -16.06 14.02 -1.39
N GLN A 9 -16.22 14.37 -0.12
CA GLN A 9 -15.26 15.21 0.57
C GLN A 9 -13.89 14.53 0.60
N ILE A 10 -13.84 13.26 1.01
CA ILE A 10 -12.62 12.44 1.03
C ILE A 10 -11.98 12.36 -0.36
N LEU A 11 -12.76 12.05 -1.41
CA LEU A 11 -12.27 12.01 -2.80
C LEU A 11 -11.71 13.37 -3.27
N SER A 12 -12.25 14.48 -2.76
CA SER A 12 -11.73 15.83 -3.01
C SER A 12 -10.54 16.23 -2.12
N GLY A 13 -9.96 15.30 -1.35
CA GLY A 13 -8.86 15.55 -0.42
C GLY A 13 -9.26 16.27 0.87
N ARG A 14 -10.56 16.49 1.11
CA ARG A 14 -11.10 17.12 2.32
C ARG A 14 -11.50 16.05 3.34
N TRP A 15 -10.70 15.94 4.39
CA TRP A 15 -10.87 14.89 5.40
C TRP A 15 -11.78 15.33 6.55
N PRO A 16 -12.70 14.46 7.03
CA PRO A 16 -13.46 14.73 8.24
C PRO A 16 -12.54 14.95 9.44
N THR A 17 -12.75 16.02 10.21
CA THR A 17 -11.92 16.37 11.38
C THR A 17 -11.96 15.31 12.49
N LYS A 18 -13.02 14.50 12.52
CA LYS A 18 -13.21 13.42 13.50
C LYS A 18 -12.52 12.10 13.13
N LEU A 19 -12.05 11.97 11.89
CA LEU A 19 -11.34 10.77 11.46
C LEU A 19 -9.86 10.93 11.79
N ASP A 20 -9.37 10.11 12.73
CA ASP A 20 -7.96 10.06 13.08
C ASP A 20 -7.13 9.81 11.81
N LEU A 21 -6.00 10.50 11.70
CA LEU A 21 -5.07 10.35 10.59
C LEU A 21 -4.63 8.89 10.40
N ASP A 22 -4.48 8.13 11.48
CA ASP A 22 -4.05 6.74 11.44
C ASP A 22 -5.17 5.79 10.96
N ASP A 23 -6.43 6.23 11.07
CA ASP A 23 -7.63 5.50 10.61
C ASP A 23 -8.02 5.87 9.16
N ARG A 24 -7.39 6.90 8.55
CA ARG A 24 -7.67 7.30 7.15
C ARG A 24 -7.34 6.22 6.12
N LYS A 25 -6.41 5.33 6.43
CA LYS A 25 -6.07 4.16 5.59
C LYS A 25 -7.15 3.07 5.64
N ASN A 26 -8.14 3.19 6.53
CA ASN A 26 -9.17 2.18 6.68
C ASN A 26 -10.44 2.53 5.88
N VAL A 27 -10.54 3.71 5.25
CA VAL A 27 -11.71 4.14 4.46
C VAL A 27 -11.59 3.81 2.96
N ASP A 28 -10.87 2.72 2.65
CA ASP A 28 -10.56 2.28 1.29
C ASP A 28 -11.83 1.98 0.47
N GLU A 29 -12.93 1.64 1.16
CA GLU A 29 -14.28 1.51 0.58
C GLU A 29 -14.69 2.72 -0.27
N VAL A 30 -14.21 3.91 0.06
CA VAL A 30 -14.50 5.13 -0.70
C VAL A 30 -13.83 5.09 -2.08
N TYR A 31 -12.53 4.77 -2.13
CA TYR A 31 -11.75 4.76 -3.38
C TYR A 31 -12.14 3.59 -4.27
N TRP A 32 -12.38 2.42 -3.69
CA TRP A 32 -12.82 1.25 -4.45
C TRP A 32 -14.18 1.48 -5.10
N LEU A 33 -15.16 2.00 -4.36
CA LEU A 33 -16.47 2.31 -4.94
C LEU A 33 -16.41 3.42 -6.01
N ASP A 34 -15.51 4.39 -5.87
CA ASP A 34 -15.28 5.43 -6.85
C ASP A 34 -14.66 4.87 -8.15
N GLN A 35 -13.63 4.03 -8.04
CA GLN A 35 -13.00 3.35 -9.18
C GLN A 35 -14.00 2.51 -9.96
N LEU A 36 -14.84 1.76 -9.25
CA LEU A 36 -15.91 0.97 -9.86
C LEU A 36 -16.96 1.82 -10.57
N TRP A 37 -17.05 3.13 -10.34
CA TRP A 37 -17.98 4.00 -11.06
C TRP A 37 -17.63 4.19 -12.54
N SER A 38 -16.33 4.22 -12.84
CA SER A 38 -15.80 4.43 -14.18
C SER A 38 -15.15 3.19 -14.79
N ASP A 39 -15.26 2.03 -14.12
CA ASP A 39 -14.63 0.80 -14.58
C ASP A 39 -15.22 0.33 -15.94
N PRO A 40 -14.38 -0.03 -16.94
CA PRO A 40 -14.85 -0.41 -18.26
C PRO A 40 -15.68 -1.71 -18.28
N TRP A 41 -15.58 -2.55 -17.24
CA TRP A 41 -16.37 -3.78 -17.12
C TRP A 41 -17.66 -3.57 -16.34
N ARG A 42 -17.93 -2.35 -15.87
CA ARG A 42 -19.19 -2.04 -15.21
C ARG A 42 -20.34 -2.09 -16.21
N THR A 43 -21.39 -2.83 -15.84
CA THR A 43 -22.69 -2.81 -16.50
C THR A 43 -23.77 -2.24 -15.57
N PHE A 44 -24.77 -1.58 -16.15
CA PHE A 44 -26.00 -1.18 -15.45
C PHE A 44 -27.15 -2.19 -15.69
N ASP A 45 -26.95 -3.12 -16.61
CA ASP A 45 -27.86 -4.22 -16.84
C ASP A 45 -27.54 -5.36 -15.87
N PRO A 46 -28.42 -5.65 -14.90
CA PRO A 46 -28.18 -6.68 -13.89
C PRO A 46 -28.05 -8.08 -14.51
N ASP A 47 -28.71 -8.38 -15.63
CA ASP A 47 -28.69 -9.74 -16.19
C ASP A 47 -27.34 -10.08 -16.83
N ASN A 48 -26.60 -9.04 -17.24
CA ASN A 48 -25.23 -9.15 -17.74
C ASN A 48 -24.17 -9.10 -16.64
N ALA A 49 -24.55 -8.86 -15.38
CA ALA A 49 -23.59 -8.76 -14.28
C ALA A 49 -23.12 -10.15 -13.81
N LEU A 50 -21.81 -10.31 -13.68
CA LEU A 50 -21.18 -11.49 -13.07
C LEU A 50 -21.07 -11.37 -11.54
N VAL A 51 -20.91 -10.14 -11.06
CA VAL A 51 -20.74 -9.81 -9.64
C VAL A 51 -21.55 -8.55 -9.35
N TYR A 52 -22.21 -8.52 -8.18
CA TYR A 52 -23.01 -7.40 -7.71
C TYR A 52 -22.29 -6.68 -6.57
N VAL A 53 -22.07 -5.38 -6.71
CA VAL A 53 -21.41 -4.59 -5.67
C VAL A 53 -22.47 -3.88 -4.81
N LEU A 54 -22.39 -4.05 -3.49
CA LEU A 54 -23.18 -3.25 -2.56
C LEU A 54 -22.48 -1.91 -2.31
N PRO A 55 -23.05 -0.77 -2.75
CA PRO A 55 -22.39 0.54 -2.66
C PRO A 55 -22.62 1.17 -1.27
N ILE A 56 -22.13 0.50 -0.23
CA ILE A 56 -22.23 0.92 1.16
C ILE A 56 -20.87 1.34 1.70
N TYR A 57 -20.87 2.16 2.75
CA TYR A 57 -19.66 2.66 3.41
C TYR A 57 -19.60 2.22 4.89
N PRO A 58 -19.32 0.93 5.17
CA PRO A 58 -19.16 0.39 6.51
C PRO A 58 -18.30 1.23 7.44
N VAL A 59 -17.07 1.53 7.03
CA VAL A 59 -16.09 2.22 7.87
C VAL A 59 -16.53 3.66 8.15
N LEU A 60 -17.07 4.36 7.15
CA LEU A 60 -17.62 5.71 7.39
C LEU A 60 -18.80 5.71 8.39
N LEU A 61 -19.64 4.67 8.37
CA LEU A 61 -20.75 4.52 9.31
C LEU A 61 -20.25 4.20 10.72
N TYR A 62 -19.29 3.28 10.85
CA TYR A 62 -18.67 2.93 12.14
C TYR A 62 -18.06 4.15 12.83
N HIS A 63 -17.28 4.95 12.09
CA HIS A 63 -16.65 6.16 12.61
C HIS A 63 -17.61 7.35 12.73
N SER A 64 -18.91 7.15 12.52
CA SER A 64 -19.94 8.21 12.62
C SER A 64 -19.64 9.42 11.75
N LEU A 65 -19.08 9.18 10.56
CA LEU A 65 -18.68 10.22 9.59
C LEU A 65 -19.80 10.56 8.60
N CYS A 66 -20.87 9.77 8.56
CA CYS A 66 -22.04 10.05 7.75
C CYS A 66 -23.01 11.00 8.46
N ARG A 67 -23.99 11.55 7.74
CA ARG A 67 -24.97 12.51 8.32
C ARG A 67 -25.84 11.93 9.44
N VAL A 68 -25.97 10.60 9.51
CA VAL A 68 -26.81 9.90 10.49
C VAL A 68 -25.94 9.38 11.63
N LYS A 69 -26.27 9.79 12.86
CA LYS A 69 -25.54 9.40 14.08
C LYS A 69 -26.29 8.39 14.94
N LYS A 70 -27.61 8.26 14.75
CA LYS A 70 -28.44 7.32 15.52
C LYS A 70 -28.31 5.92 14.94
N ARG A 71 -27.85 4.99 15.78
CA ARG A 71 -27.60 3.60 15.40
C ARG A 71 -28.88 2.88 14.98
N GLU A 72 -29.99 3.17 15.63
CA GLU A 72 -31.31 2.60 15.33
C GLU A 72 -31.76 2.96 13.91
N THR A 73 -31.42 4.17 13.46
CA THR A 73 -31.70 4.61 12.09
C THR A 73 -30.84 3.84 11.08
N ILE A 74 -29.56 3.59 11.39
CA ILE A 74 -28.67 2.79 10.54
C ILE A 74 -29.20 1.35 10.44
N HIS A 75 -29.57 0.75 11.57
CA HIS A 75 -30.14 -0.61 11.62
C HIS A 75 -31.42 -0.72 10.81
N SER A 76 -32.37 0.21 11.00
CA SER A 76 -33.63 0.21 10.24
C SER A 76 -33.41 0.33 8.73
N LEU A 77 -32.44 1.14 8.30
CA LEU A 77 -32.09 1.28 6.88
C LEU A 77 -31.37 0.04 6.35
N ALA A 78 -30.49 -0.57 7.16
CA ALA A 78 -29.83 -1.81 6.80
C ALA A 78 -30.85 -2.96 6.65
N ASP A 79 -31.80 -3.10 7.58
CA ASP A 79 -32.90 -4.07 7.49
C ASP A 79 -33.74 -3.87 6.24
N LYS A 80 -34.03 -2.62 5.87
CA LYS A 80 -34.74 -2.30 4.64
C LYS A 80 -33.92 -2.69 3.41
N ALA A 81 -32.63 -2.37 3.38
CA ALA A 81 -31.75 -2.73 2.28
C ALA A 81 -31.62 -4.26 2.13
N VAL A 82 -31.51 -5.00 3.23
CA VAL A 82 -31.51 -6.47 3.23
C VAL A 82 -32.78 -7.01 2.57
N LYS A 83 -33.96 -6.51 2.96
CA LYS A 83 -35.23 -6.95 2.37
C LYS A 83 -35.33 -6.64 0.88
N GLU A 84 -34.90 -5.45 0.48
CA GLU A 84 -34.92 -5.02 -0.93
C GLU A 84 -33.98 -5.88 -1.77
N VAL A 85 -32.72 -6.05 -1.36
CA VAL A 85 -31.73 -6.83 -2.13
C VAL A 85 -32.08 -8.32 -2.13
N ALA A 86 -32.42 -8.89 -0.98
CA ALA A 86 -32.77 -10.31 -0.88
C ALA A 86 -34.04 -10.67 -1.66
N GLY A 87 -34.91 -9.70 -1.94
CA GLY A 87 -36.09 -9.88 -2.78
C GLY A 87 -35.83 -9.87 -4.29
N THR A 88 -34.62 -9.54 -4.73
CA THR A 88 -34.27 -9.48 -6.16
C THR A 88 -34.01 -10.87 -6.76
N PRO A 89 -34.35 -11.13 -8.03
CA PRO A 89 -33.95 -12.36 -8.72
C PRO A 89 -32.44 -12.60 -8.70
N GLN A 90 -31.66 -11.51 -8.76
CA GLN A 90 -30.20 -11.54 -8.78
C GLN A 90 -29.63 -12.11 -7.49
N TRP A 91 -30.16 -11.72 -6.33
CA TRP A 91 -29.77 -12.34 -5.05
C TRP A 91 -30.09 -13.83 -5.00
N GLN A 92 -31.28 -14.22 -5.48
CA GLN A 92 -31.76 -15.60 -5.43
C GLN A 92 -30.96 -16.56 -6.32
N ARG A 93 -30.33 -16.04 -7.40
CA ARG A 93 -29.52 -16.83 -8.35
C ARG A 93 -28.46 -17.69 -7.64
N ASN A 94 -27.71 -17.07 -6.73
CA ASN A 94 -26.59 -17.70 -6.02
C ASN A 94 -26.66 -17.52 -4.50
N GLY A 95 -27.82 -17.14 -3.97
CA GLY A 95 -28.02 -16.90 -2.54
C GLY A 95 -27.12 -15.80 -1.95
N GLY A 96 -26.62 -14.89 -2.78
CA GLY A 96 -25.70 -13.81 -2.40
C GLY A 96 -24.21 -14.06 -2.65
N LEU A 97 -23.78 -15.25 -3.09
CA LEU A 97 -22.34 -15.55 -3.24
C LEU A 97 -21.64 -14.70 -4.31
N ASP A 98 -22.39 -14.26 -5.31
CA ASP A 98 -21.99 -13.34 -6.38
C ASP A 98 -22.15 -11.86 -5.99
N HIS A 99 -22.56 -11.57 -4.76
CA HIS A 99 -22.60 -10.21 -4.22
C HIS A 99 -21.33 -9.94 -3.42
N THR A 100 -20.84 -8.70 -3.49
CA THR A 100 -19.64 -8.28 -2.80
C THR A 100 -19.78 -6.94 -2.11
N LEU A 101 -19.09 -6.82 -0.99
CA LEU A 101 -18.89 -5.59 -0.25
C LEU A 101 -17.46 -5.56 0.28
N MET A 102 -16.97 -4.37 0.56
CA MET A 102 -15.64 -4.18 1.12
C MET A 102 -15.73 -3.64 2.55
N ILE A 103 -15.02 -4.28 3.47
CA ILE A 103 -14.86 -3.85 4.86
C ILE A 103 -13.37 -3.85 5.18
N THR A 104 -12.80 -2.66 5.34
CA THR A 104 -11.34 -2.42 5.35
C THR A 104 -10.79 -1.95 6.70
N ASP A 105 -11.57 -1.99 7.77
CA ASP A 105 -11.10 -1.61 9.10
C ASP A 105 -10.96 -2.85 9.98
N PHE A 106 -9.77 -3.08 10.53
CA PHE A 106 -9.45 -4.20 11.44
C PHE A 106 -10.34 -4.22 12.70
N LYS A 107 -10.99 -3.09 13.03
CA LYS A 107 -11.96 -3.01 14.12
C LYS A 107 -13.28 -3.72 13.77
N PHE A 108 -13.56 -3.99 12.51
CA PHE A 108 -14.73 -4.78 12.10
C PHE A 108 -14.50 -6.28 12.33
N LYS A 109 -14.60 -6.74 13.58
CA LYS A 109 -14.51 -8.16 13.89
C LYS A 109 -15.87 -8.82 13.68
N TYR A 110 -15.89 -9.99 13.05
CA TYR A 110 -17.10 -10.81 12.97
C TYR A 110 -17.22 -11.74 14.18
N PRO A 111 -18.44 -11.98 14.70
CA PRO A 111 -19.73 -11.38 14.30
C PRO A 111 -20.06 -10.03 14.98
N GLY A 112 -19.15 -9.45 15.78
CA GLY A 112 -19.41 -8.34 16.69
C GLY A 112 -19.71 -7.00 16.02
N GLU A 113 -18.72 -6.38 15.40
CA GLU A 113 -18.79 -4.97 15.00
C GLU A 113 -19.67 -4.73 13.76
N VAL A 114 -19.90 -5.75 12.92
CA VAL A 114 -20.88 -5.66 11.83
C VAL A 114 -22.32 -5.66 12.36
N ASP A 115 -22.66 -6.57 13.29
CA ASP A 115 -23.94 -6.53 14.01
C ASP A 115 -24.05 -5.20 14.79
N MET A 116 -22.93 -4.72 15.32
CA MET A 116 -22.91 -3.45 15.99
C MET A 116 -23.35 -2.31 15.06
N VAL A 117 -22.69 -2.14 13.92
CA VAL A 117 -22.94 -1.01 13.02
C VAL A 117 -24.27 -1.14 12.29
N PHE A 118 -24.56 -2.32 11.76
CA PHE A 118 -25.66 -2.53 10.81
C PHE A 118 -26.83 -3.34 11.37
N GLY A 119 -26.68 -3.95 12.53
CA GLY A 119 -27.69 -4.80 13.13
C GLY A 119 -27.62 -6.24 12.63
N ARG A 120 -28.32 -7.11 13.36
CA ARG A 120 -28.21 -8.57 13.20
C ARG A 120 -28.68 -9.06 11.84
N ALA A 121 -29.75 -8.48 11.29
CA ALA A 121 -30.27 -8.93 10.00
C ALA A 121 -29.25 -8.71 8.89
N PHE A 122 -28.61 -7.53 8.85
CA PHE A 122 -27.54 -7.24 7.90
C PHE A 122 -26.32 -8.12 8.15
N ALA A 123 -25.91 -8.31 9.40
CA ALA A 123 -24.78 -9.18 9.73
C ALA A 123 -25.00 -10.62 9.26
N THR A 124 -26.22 -11.16 9.37
CA THR A 124 -26.59 -12.47 8.84
C THR A 124 -26.58 -12.48 7.31
N PHE A 125 -27.18 -11.47 6.68
CA PHE A 125 -27.23 -11.33 5.23
C PHE A 125 -25.83 -11.24 4.58
N ALA A 126 -24.93 -10.44 5.16
CA ALA A 126 -23.57 -10.25 4.65
C ALA A 126 -22.72 -11.54 4.71
N ARG A 127 -23.06 -12.52 5.56
CA ARG A 127 -22.33 -13.80 5.64
C ARG A 127 -22.38 -14.62 4.35
N ASN A 128 -23.40 -14.39 3.52
CA ASN A 128 -23.57 -15.12 2.26
C ASN A 128 -22.88 -14.43 1.08
N MET A 129 -22.19 -13.32 1.30
CA MET A 129 -21.51 -12.55 0.26
C MET A 129 -20.03 -12.87 0.17
N THR A 130 -19.46 -12.58 -1.00
CA THR A 130 -18.01 -12.48 -1.16
C THR A 130 -17.49 -11.21 -0.49
N GLN A 131 -16.61 -11.33 0.50
CA GLN A 131 -16.13 -10.19 1.26
C GLN A 131 -14.64 -9.93 1.03
N GLY A 132 -14.31 -8.66 0.82
CA GLY A 132 -12.93 -8.19 0.95
C GLY A 132 -12.58 -7.97 2.43
N ARG A 133 -11.52 -8.64 2.96
CA ARG A 133 -11.09 -8.53 4.37
C ARG A 133 -9.58 -8.63 4.59
N HIS A 134 -9.09 -8.23 5.76
CA HIS A 134 -7.67 -8.39 6.13
C HIS A 134 -7.31 -9.86 6.37
N LEU A 135 -6.04 -10.23 6.11
CA LEU A 135 -5.52 -11.57 6.42
C LEU A 135 -5.82 -11.96 7.88
N ALA A 136 -5.60 -11.02 8.81
CA ALA A 136 -5.74 -11.27 10.24
C ALA A 136 -7.14 -11.81 10.61
N ASP A 137 -8.16 -11.63 9.76
CA ASP A 137 -9.52 -12.09 10.00
C ASP A 137 -9.84 -13.44 9.32
N ASN A 138 -8.87 -14.07 8.65
CA ASN A 138 -9.11 -15.32 7.91
C ASN A 138 -9.56 -16.49 8.79
N HIS A 139 -9.18 -16.51 10.07
CA HIS A 139 -9.54 -17.56 11.02
C HIS A 139 -10.97 -17.45 11.58
N ARG A 140 -11.72 -16.38 11.25
CA ARG A 140 -12.99 -16.06 11.94
C ARG A 140 -14.25 -16.66 11.32
N GLY A 141 -14.11 -17.70 10.50
CA GLY A 141 -15.24 -18.58 10.12
C GLY A 141 -16.42 -17.89 9.43
N LEU A 142 -16.16 -16.95 8.51
CA LEU A 142 -17.20 -16.47 7.61
C LEU A 142 -17.55 -17.58 6.60
N PHE A 143 -18.85 -17.82 6.40
CA PHE A 143 -19.39 -18.94 5.60
C PHE A 143 -19.46 -18.64 4.09
N GLY A 144 -18.82 -17.56 3.62
CA GLY A 144 -18.73 -17.18 2.20
C GLY A 144 -17.28 -17.13 1.68
N CYS A 145 -17.11 -16.91 0.38
CA CYS A 145 -15.79 -16.68 -0.22
C CYS A 145 -15.19 -15.37 0.34
N ALA A 146 -13.98 -15.42 0.88
CA ALA A 146 -13.27 -14.23 1.34
C ALA A 146 -12.05 -13.99 0.46
N VAL A 147 -11.89 -12.75 0.01
CA VAL A 147 -10.70 -12.32 -0.72
C VAL A 147 -9.93 -11.39 0.19
N THR A 148 -8.62 -11.61 0.29
CA THR A 148 -7.77 -10.71 1.05
C THR A 148 -7.73 -9.36 0.34
N ILE A 149 -8.16 -8.30 1.01
CA ILE A 149 -8.01 -6.94 0.46
C ILE A 149 -6.53 -6.56 0.51
N PRO A 150 -5.99 -5.97 -0.57
CA PRO A 150 -4.78 -5.20 -0.39
C PRO A 150 -5.06 -4.09 0.63
N HIS A 151 -4.13 -3.82 1.54
CA HIS A 151 -4.19 -2.53 2.23
C HIS A 151 -4.04 -1.47 1.14
N THR A 152 -5.00 -0.56 0.99
CA THR A 152 -4.68 0.61 0.20
C THR A 152 -3.81 1.52 1.04
N SER A 153 -2.98 2.29 0.36
CA SER A 153 -2.04 3.14 1.04
C SER A 153 -2.78 4.33 1.62
N SER A 154 -2.32 4.87 2.76
CA SER A 154 -2.72 6.22 3.16
C SER A 154 -2.36 7.28 2.10
N LEU A 155 -1.65 6.87 1.06
CA LEU A 155 -1.17 7.62 -0.09
C LEU A 155 -2.08 7.44 -1.33
N THR A 156 -3.04 6.50 -1.33
CA THR A 156 -4.10 6.37 -2.36
C THR A 156 -4.80 7.71 -2.69
N PRO A 157 -5.15 8.56 -1.71
CA PRO A 157 -5.73 9.89 -1.98
C PRO A 157 -4.77 10.78 -2.76
N LEU A 158 -3.46 10.62 -2.53
CA LEU A 158 -2.47 11.42 -3.22
C LEU A 158 -2.24 10.92 -4.63
N HIS A 159 -2.39 9.61 -4.88
CA HIS A 159 -2.23 9.01 -6.21
C HIS A 159 -3.13 9.67 -7.24
N GLN A 160 -4.39 9.97 -6.89
CA GLN A 160 -5.28 10.66 -7.81
C GLN A 160 -5.12 12.18 -7.78
N ALA A 161 -4.94 12.78 -6.60
CA ALA A 161 -4.94 14.24 -6.47
C ALA A 161 -3.61 14.92 -6.87
N TYR A 162 -2.50 14.17 -6.91
CA TYR A 162 -1.15 14.75 -7.07
C TYR A 162 -0.27 14.05 -8.10
N GLN A 163 -0.83 13.19 -8.95
CA GLN A 163 -0.14 12.79 -10.17
C GLN A 163 0.13 14.02 -11.08
N PRO A 164 1.28 14.08 -11.76
CA PRO A 164 2.41 13.14 -11.66
C PRO A 164 3.23 13.35 -10.37
N PHE A 165 3.82 12.26 -9.86
CA PHE A 165 4.75 12.26 -8.70
C PHE A 165 6.19 12.58 -9.04
N GLU A 166 6.36 13.26 -10.16
CA GLU A 166 7.60 13.84 -10.59
C GLU A 166 8.08 14.83 -9.53
N LYS A 167 9.38 14.74 -9.21
CA LYS A 167 10.09 15.57 -8.23
C LYS A 167 9.71 17.05 -8.32
N GLU A 168 9.51 17.53 -9.53
CA GLU A 168 9.36 18.94 -9.88
C GLU A 168 7.95 19.42 -9.74
N SER A 169 7.02 18.55 -10.10
CA SER A 169 5.63 18.72 -9.76
C SER A 169 5.51 18.85 -8.23
N LEU A 170 6.18 17.99 -7.47
CA LEU A 170 6.17 18.04 -6.00
C LEU A 170 6.86 19.29 -5.42
N LEU A 171 8.05 19.68 -5.93
CA LEU A 171 8.77 20.89 -5.51
C LEU A 171 7.99 22.17 -5.86
N ARG A 172 7.47 22.30 -7.08
CA ARG A 172 6.67 23.47 -7.52
C ARG A 172 5.40 23.63 -6.70
N ARG A 173 4.78 22.52 -6.28
CA ARG A 173 3.60 22.51 -5.43
C ARG A 173 3.93 22.70 -3.94
N GLY A 174 5.21 22.79 -3.57
CA GLY A 174 5.66 22.91 -2.18
C GLY A 174 5.34 21.68 -1.32
N LEU A 175 5.14 20.51 -1.95
CA LEU A 175 4.80 19.27 -1.27
C LEU A 175 6.02 18.54 -0.72
N ILE A 176 7.21 18.83 -1.24
CA ILE A 176 8.49 18.38 -0.70
C ILE A 176 9.46 19.56 -0.70
N LYS A 177 10.46 19.54 0.18
CA LYS A 177 11.54 20.55 0.23
C LYS A 177 12.72 20.12 -0.65
N PRO A 178 13.57 21.05 -1.10
CA PRO A 178 14.82 20.71 -1.78
C PRO A 178 15.67 19.70 -0.99
N THR A 179 15.71 19.81 0.34
CA THR A 179 16.43 18.89 1.24
C THR A 179 15.83 17.48 1.31
N ASP A 180 14.55 17.31 0.95
CA ASP A 180 13.92 15.99 0.91
C ASP A 180 14.30 15.21 -0.36
N VAL A 181 14.80 15.94 -1.36
CA VAL A 181 15.29 15.42 -2.62
C VAL A 181 16.76 15.16 -2.49
N PHE A 182 17.06 13.88 -2.31
CA PHE A 182 18.42 13.44 -2.30
C PHE A 182 18.90 13.29 -3.74
N GLU A 183 19.27 14.34 -4.46
CA GLU A 183 19.80 14.27 -5.84
C GLU A 183 20.75 15.47 -6.09
N ASP A 184 21.31 16.03 -5.01
CA ASP A 184 21.91 17.38 -4.84
C ASP A 184 22.85 17.93 -5.94
N ASP A 185 23.26 17.18 -6.96
CA ASP A 185 24.29 17.64 -7.89
C ASP A 185 23.78 18.11 -9.26
N ARG A 186 22.49 17.92 -9.62
CA ARG A 186 22.00 18.29 -10.97
C ARG A 186 20.57 18.86 -11.01
N LEU A 187 20.44 20.13 -10.66
CA LEU A 187 19.19 20.91 -10.83
C LEU A 187 18.65 20.93 -12.26
N GLY A 188 19.49 20.68 -13.29
CA GLY A 188 19.07 20.66 -14.69
C GLY A 188 18.35 19.37 -15.12
N SER A 189 18.82 18.20 -14.68
CA SER A 189 18.13 16.91 -14.91
C SER A 189 16.97 16.71 -13.94
N ALA A 190 16.99 17.43 -12.83
CA ALA A 190 15.94 17.48 -11.83
C ALA A 190 14.62 18.09 -12.33
N PHE A 191 14.45 18.44 -13.63
CA PHE A 191 13.19 18.89 -14.27
C PHE A 191 12.59 17.96 -15.32
N ASN A 192 13.33 16.94 -15.74
CA ASN A 192 12.88 15.91 -16.66
C ASN A 192 13.88 14.73 -16.59
N PRO A 193 13.91 13.97 -15.49
CA PRO A 193 14.89 12.93 -15.33
C PRO A 193 14.62 11.82 -16.35
N PRO A 194 15.65 11.19 -16.94
CA PRO A 194 15.46 10.06 -17.85
C PRO A 194 14.61 8.93 -17.23
N SER A 195 14.70 8.76 -15.90
CA SER A 195 13.90 7.84 -15.08
C SER A 195 12.38 8.00 -15.21
N ARG A 196 11.91 9.17 -15.67
CA ARG A 196 10.49 9.44 -15.96
C ARG A 196 9.98 8.62 -17.16
N HIS A 197 10.84 8.42 -18.15
CA HIS A 197 10.47 7.81 -19.43
C HIS A 197 11.07 6.41 -19.60
N ASP A 198 12.20 6.14 -18.94
CA ASP A 198 12.88 4.87 -18.95
C ASP A 198 13.04 4.34 -17.52
N TRP A 199 12.45 3.18 -17.26
CA TRP A 199 12.56 2.52 -15.96
C TRP A 199 14.01 2.14 -15.62
N PHE A 200 14.84 1.80 -16.62
CA PHE A 200 16.23 1.40 -16.41
C PHE A 200 17.12 2.57 -15.97
N GLU A 201 16.70 3.80 -16.22
CA GLU A 201 17.38 5.04 -15.83
C GLU A 201 16.98 5.54 -14.43
N ARG A 202 16.19 4.78 -13.67
CA ARG A 202 15.82 5.11 -12.29
C ARG A 202 17.04 5.24 -11.38
N ASP A 203 17.01 6.30 -10.58
CA ASP A 203 18.13 6.78 -9.77
C ASP A 203 18.54 5.79 -8.67
N TYR A 204 17.56 5.05 -8.12
CA TYR A 204 17.80 4.12 -7.03
C TYR A 204 17.63 2.66 -7.48
N THR A 205 18.52 1.80 -7.03
CA THR A 205 18.41 0.35 -7.26
C THR A 205 17.38 -0.27 -6.34
N MET A 206 17.43 0.05 -5.05
CA MET A 206 16.54 -0.53 -4.04
C MET A 206 16.00 0.55 -3.09
N PHE A 207 14.74 0.39 -2.70
CA PHE A 207 14.08 1.23 -1.72
C PHE A 207 13.42 0.44 -0.60
N PHE A 208 13.58 0.93 0.62
CA PHE A 208 12.84 0.49 1.79
C PHE A 208 12.60 1.65 2.77
N GLN A 209 11.35 1.91 3.16
CA GLN A 209 11.05 2.86 4.25
C GLN A 209 10.20 2.20 5.31
N GLY A 210 10.64 1.91 6.54
CA GLY A 210 9.82 1.14 7.46
C GLY A 210 10.13 1.33 8.93
N LYS A 211 9.19 0.90 9.77
CA LYS A 211 9.40 0.85 11.22
C LYS A 211 10.33 -0.30 11.57
N VAL A 212 11.39 0.02 12.31
CA VAL A 212 12.34 -0.95 12.86
C VAL A 212 11.86 -1.33 14.26
N TYR A 213 11.61 -2.61 14.48
CA TYR A 213 11.16 -3.15 15.77
C TYR A 213 11.92 -4.44 16.05
N HIS A 214 12.11 -4.77 17.33
CA HIS A 214 12.81 -6.00 17.74
C HIS A 214 12.10 -7.28 17.26
N ASP A 215 10.78 -7.22 17.03
CA ASP A 215 9.99 -8.35 16.52
C ASP A 215 10.04 -8.50 14.99
N ARG A 216 10.91 -7.76 14.29
CA ARG A 216 11.04 -7.73 12.80
C ARG A 216 12.46 -8.00 12.33
N PRO A 217 12.92 -9.26 12.35
CA PRO A 217 14.30 -9.60 12.01
C PRO A 217 14.68 -9.13 10.59
N TYR A 218 13.82 -9.37 9.58
CA TYR A 218 14.14 -9.02 8.19
C TYR A 218 14.40 -7.52 7.98
N ARG A 219 13.62 -6.64 8.61
CA ARG A 219 13.76 -5.19 8.44
C ARG A 219 15.06 -4.69 9.05
N LYS A 220 15.38 -5.17 10.26
CA LYS A 220 16.63 -4.85 10.95
C LYS A 220 17.82 -5.33 10.13
N LEU A 221 17.82 -6.59 9.70
CA LEU A 221 18.87 -7.17 8.86
C LEU A 221 19.05 -6.42 7.54
N ALA A 222 17.95 -5.93 6.94
CA ALA A 222 18.02 -5.13 5.73
C ALA A 222 18.77 -3.81 5.95
N PHE A 223 18.50 -3.09 7.05
CA PHE A 223 19.24 -1.87 7.38
C PHE A 223 20.72 -2.17 7.67
N GLU A 224 21.02 -3.24 8.40
CA GLU A 224 22.40 -3.59 8.78
C GLU A 224 23.22 -4.11 7.59
N SER A 225 22.59 -4.87 6.68
CA SER A 225 23.30 -5.57 5.61
C SER A 225 23.23 -4.87 4.26
N LEU A 226 22.14 -4.18 3.95
CA LEU A 226 21.85 -3.68 2.59
C LEU A 226 21.99 -2.16 2.45
N ALA A 227 21.79 -1.40 3.53
CA ALA A 227 21.77 0.06 3.46
C ALA A 227 23.08 0.64 2.88
N SER A 228 24.23 0.12 3.29
CA SER A 228 25.57 0.50 2.78
C SER A 228 26.06 -0.35 1.61
N TRP A 229 25.21 -1.25 1.09
CA TRP A 229 25.64 -2.20 0.06
C TRP A 229 25.46 -1.64 -1.35
N HIS A 230 26.56 -1.27 -1.96
CA HIS A 230 26.59 -0.85 -3.36
C HIS A 230 26.85 -2.04 -4.27
N TYR A 231 25.80 -2.56 -4.89
CA TYR A 231 25.92 -3.68 -5.82
C TYR A 231 26.74 -3.28 -7.05
N LYS A 232 27.77 -4.07 -7.36
CA LYS A 232 28.57 -3.93 -8.58
C LYS A 232 28.52 -5.22 -9.38
N LEU A 233 28.13 -5.10 -10.63
CA LEU A 233 28.12 -6.23 -11.56
C LEU A 233 29.58 -6.59 -11.89
N LYS A 234 29.97 -7.86 -11.70
CA LYS A 234 31.34 -8.32 -12.05
C LYS A 234 31.69 -8.07 -13.52
N ALA A 235 30.69 -8.11 -14.40
CA ALA A 235 30.87 -7.90 -15.84
C ALA A 235 31.02 -6.42 -16.23
N CYS A 236 30.78 -5.49 -15.30
CA CYS A 236 30.91 -4.06 -15.55
C CYS A 236 31.54 -3.36 -14.32
N PRO A 237 32.87 -3.47 -14.14
CA PRO A 237 33.56 -2.84 -13.02
C PRO A 237 33.49 -1.30 -13.04
N ASP A 238 33.32 -0.71 -14.22
CA ASP A 238 33.22 0.74 -14.43
C ASP A 238 31.78 1.28 -14.37
N CYS A 239 30.78 0.40 -14.23
CA CYS A 239 29.40 0.85 -14.05
C CYS A 239 29.28 1.61 -12.73
N VAL A 240 28.56 2.74 -12.77
CA VAL A 240 28.23 3.49 -11.56
C VAL A 240 27.50 2.56 -10.61
N PRO A 241 28.02 2.31 -9.40
CA PRO A 241 27.32 1.48 -8.43
C PRO A 241 25.95 2.05 -8.14
N GLY A 242 24.94 1.19 -8.13
CA GLY A 242 23.58 1.61 -7.83
C GLY A 242 23.44 2.21 -6.43
N THR A 243 22.65 3.27 -6.31
CA THR A 243 22.34 3.90 -5.02
C THR A 243 21.11 3.24 -4.39
N ASN A 244 21.13 3.09 -3.07
CA ASN A 244 20.01 2.54 -2.31
C ASN A 244 19.38 3.61 -1.41
N VAL A 245 18.08 3.52 -1.18
CA VAL A 245 17.36 4.43 -0.27
C VAL A 245 16.67 3.62 0.82
N PHE A 246 17.17 3.77 2.05
CA PHE A 246 16.64 3.09 3.22
C PHE A 246 16.24 4.11 4.29
N VAL A 247 14.97 4.15 4.68
CA VAL A 247 14.42 5.14 5.62
C VAL A 247 13.86 4.43 6.86
N ALA A 248 14.56 4.55 7.98
CA ALA A 248 14.10 3.98 9.25
C ALA A 248 13.10 4.90 9.95
N THR A 249 12.07 4.31 10.56
CA THR A 249 11.10 5.04 11.39
C THR A 249 10.91 4.30 12.72
N GLY A 250 10.45 5.00 13.76
CA GLY A 250 10.24 4.41 15.09
C GLY A 250 11.48 4.42 15.99
N ASP A 251 11.55 3.47 16.94
CA ASP A 251 12.68 3.34 17.85
C ASP A 251 13.83 2.60 17.16
N ILE A 252 14.92 3.32 17.01
CA ILE A 252 16.11 2.97 16.24
C ILE A 252 17.33 2.75 17.14
N SER A 253 17.14 2.81 18.47
CA SER A 253 18.22 2.77 19.46
C SER A 253 19.02 1.47 19.44
N GLN A 254 18.44 0.36 18.99
CA GLN A 254 19.07 -0.96 18.98
C GLN A 254 19.40 -1.49 17.57
N THR A 255 19.43 -0.62 16.57
CA THR A 255 19.82 -1.00 15.20
C THR A 255 21.10 -0.29 14.82
N GLU A 256 22.08 -1.06 14.39
CA GLU A 256 23.32 -0.49 13.88
C GLU A 256 23.06 0.08 12.49
N PHE A 257 23.28 1.38 12.35
CA PHE A 257 23.23 2.03 11.06
C PHE A 257 24.66 2.36 10.63
N PRO A 258 24.98 2.22 9.34
CA PRO A 258 26.26 2.67 8.83
C PRO A 258 26.48 4.16 9.09
N PHE A 259 27.75 4.54 9.29
CA PHE A 259 28.17 5.89 9.68
C PHE A 259 27.65 6.99 8.74
N CYS A 260 27.24 8.13 9.32
CA CYS A 260 26.73 9.29 8.60
C CYS A 260 27.62 10.53 8.75
N PRO A 261 28.33 10.97 7.70
CA PRO A 261 29.29 12.08 7.78
C PRO A 261 28.70 13.50 7.69
N ARG A 262 27.45 13.75 7.25
CA ARG A 262 26.80 15.06 7.45
C ARG A 262 26.19 15.11 8.87
N GLN A 263 27.03 15.39 9.87
CA GLN A 263 26.55 15.89 11.17
C GLN A 263 26.13 17.34 10.99
N ASP A 264 24.83 17.62 10.87
CA ASP A 264 24.37 18.99 11.05
C ASP A 264 24.22 19.28 12.55
N ARG A 265 24.81 20.39 12.98
CA ARG A 265 24.94 20.79 14.39
C ARG A 265 23.63 21.34 14.95
N THR A 266 22.48 20.67 14.81
CA THR A 266 21.26 21.14 15.48
C THR A 266 20.27 20.02 15.84
N THR A 267 20.11 19.87 17.15
CA THR A 267 18.91 19.47 17.91
C THR A 267 18.49 18.00 18.01
N ARG A 268 18.38 17.57 19.28
CA ARG A 268 17.76 16.34 19.79
C ARG A 268 16.27 16.28 19.44
N SER A 269 15.84 15.42 18.51
CA SER A 269 14.45 14.91 18.43
C SER A 269 14.37 13.57 17.65
N LYS A 270 13.27 12.83 17.84
CA LYS A 270 13.14 11.38 17.55
C LYS A 270 12.61 11.08 16.14
N GLY A 271 13.49 10.70 15.22
CA GLY A 271 13.18 10.06 13.92
C GLY A 271 14.33 10.24 12.91
N ARG A 272 14.82 9.15 12.29
CA ARG A 272 15.95 9.17 11.34
C ARG A 272 15.53 8.88 9.90
N ILE A 273 15.36 9.92 9.09
CA ILE A 273 15.21 9.77 7.64
C ILE A 273 16.59 9.94 7.00
N GLY A 274 17.06 8.99 6.20
CA GLY A 274 18.35 9.10 5.54
C GLY A 274 18.38 8.54 4.13
N ARG A 275 19.13 9.22 3.26
CA ARG A 275 19.80 8.59 2.12
C ARG A 275 20.93 7.74 2.71
N PHE A 276 21.11 6.51 2.24
CA PHE A 276 22.41 5.86 2.39
C PHE A 276 23.11 6.02 1.05
N GLU A 277 23.40 7.27 0.67
CA GLU A 277 24.68 7.90 1.03
C GLU A 277 24.58 9.23 1.82
N GLN A 278 24.38 9.18 3.14
CA GLN A 278 24.76 10.26 4.08
C GLN A 278 23.72 11.40 4.37
N CYS A 279 22.60 11.10 5.08
CA CYS A 279 22.20 11.77 6.37
C CYS A 279 20.76 12.14 6.75
N GLU A 280 20.62 12.31 8.09
CA GLU A 280 19.43 12.61 8.90
C GLU A 280 18.72 13.89 8.47
N GLY A 281 17.45 13.77 8.09
CA GLY A 281 16.53 14.90 7.98
C GLY A 281 15.75 15.14 9.27
N VAL A 282 15.77 16.37 9.78
CA VAL A 282 14.89 16.84 10.87
C VAL A 282 13.46 16.99 10.34
N VAL A 283 12.51 16.24 10.91
CA VAL A 283 11.08 16.54 10.76
C VAL A 283 10.60 17.24 12.01
N ASN A 284 10.70 18.57 12.03
CA ASN A 284 9.89 19.36 12.95
C ASN A 284 8.44 19.30 12.47
N GLY A 285 7.56 18.84 13.37
CA GLY A 285 6.19 18.48 13.06
C GLY A 285 5.44 19.51 12.22
N THR A 286 4.64 18.99 11.27
CA THR A 286 3.21 19.33 11.02
C THR A 286 2.74 19.00 9.59
N HIS A 287 3.58 18.52 8.68
CA HIS A 287 3.13 18.18 7.32
C HIS A 287 3.37 16.71 6.95
N ARG A 288 2.51 15.79 7.43
CA ARG A 288 2.47 14.38 7.01
C ARG A 288 2.36 14.21 5.48
N LEU A 289 1.75 15.18 4.80
CA LEU A 289 1.71 15.26 3.33
C LEU A 289 3.12 15.31 2.69
N SER A 290 4.08 15.95 3.36
CA SER A 290 5.47 16.06 2.87
C SER A 290 6.22 14.74 3.01
N GLU A 291 6.06 14.04 4.14
CA GLU A 291 6.67 12.74 4.37
C GLU A 291 6.17 11.70 3.37
N THR A 292 4.87 11.71 3.12
CA THR A 292 4.25 10.84 2.14
C THR A 292 4.71 11.17 0.72
N SER A 293 4.75 12.45 0.35
CA SER A 293 5.18 12.86 -0.99
C SER A 293 6.64 12.46 -1.24
N ALA A 294 7.49 12.58 -0.21
CA ALA A 294 8.86 12.10 -0.27
C ALA A 294 8.96 10.56 -0.38
N PHE A 295 8.10 9.80 0.32
CA PHE A 295 8.03 8.35 0.17
C PHE A 295 7.69 7.95 -1.27
N ILE A 296 6.62 8.53 -1.86
CA ILE A 296 6.18 8.18 -3.21
C ILE A 296 7.24 8.56 -4.24
N HIS A 297 7.85 9.73 -4.12
CA HIS A 297 8.94 10.13 -5.00
C HIS A 297 10.09 9.12 -4.95
N ARG A 298 10.58 8.75 -3.76
CA ARG A 298 11.68 7.78 -3.60
C ARG A 298 11.29 6.40 -4.16
N LEU A 299 10.08 5.95 -3.89
CA LEU A 299 9.56 4.69 -4.40
C LEU A 299 9.51 4.70 -5.94
N ALA A 300 8.97 5.75 -6.55
CA ALA A 300 8.85 5.89 -8.00
C ALA A 300 10.21 6.07 -8.71
N SER A 301 11.20 6.65 -8.03
CA SER A 301 12.58 6.76 -8.52
C SER A 301 13.42 5.49 -8.27
N SER A 302 12.83 4.42 -7.73
CA SER A 302 13.53 3.16 -7.43
C SER A 302 13.19 2.06 -8.42
N LYS A 303 14.17 1.20 -8.74
CA LYS A 303 13.96 -0.01 -9.54
C LYS A 303 13.23 -1.07 -8.71
N LEU A 304 13.74 -1.37 -7.52
CA LEU A 304 13.15 -2.35 -6.61
C LEU A 304 12.53 -1.70 -5.37
N ASN A 305 11.38 -2.24 -4.96
CA ASN A 305 10.72 -1.94 -3.70
C ASN A 305 10.82 -3.16 -2.79
N LEU A 306 11.54 -3.04 -1.68
CA LEU A 306 11.71 -4.16 -0.75
C LEU A 306 10.50 -4.24 0.20
N CYS A 307 9.76 -5.34 0.07
CA CYS A 307 8.51 -5.60 0.75
C CYS A 307 8.71 -6.66 1.84
N PHE A 308 9.14 -6.23 3.03
CA PHE A 308 9.35 -7.12 4.17
C PHE A 308 8.05 -7.42 4.92
N ARG A 309 7.88 -8.69 5.29
CA ARG A 309 6.75 -9.15 6.12
C ARG A 309 6.52 -8.24 7.33
N GLY A 310 5.27 -7.80 7.47
CA GLY A 310 4.75 -7.08 8.63
C GLY A 310 4.09 -8.03 9.63
N ARG A 311 3.25 -7.48 10.52
CA ARG A 311 2.40 -8.33 11.41
C ARG A 311 1.35 -8.99 10.53
N ASP A 312 0.89 -8.21 9.56
CA ASP A 312 0.13 -8.64 8.42
C ASP A 312 1.04 -8.78 7.20
N VAL A 313 0.74 -9.79 6.40
CA VAL A 313 1.37 -10.12 5.12
C VAL A 313 1.03 -9.13 4.02
N THR A 314 -0.07 -8.39 4.17
CA THR A 314 -0.58 -7.44 3.19
C THR A 314 -0.10 -6.04 3.55
N SER A 315 0.95 -5.57 2.87
CA SER A 315 1.45 -4.20 3.03
C SER A 315 0.90 -3.34 1.90
N SER A 316 0.43 -2.13 2.19
CA SER A 316 0.04 -1.17 1.14
C SER A 316 1.19 -0.84 0.19
N ARG A 317 2.42 -1.07 0.65
CA ARG A 317 3.64 -0.92 -0.13
C ARG A 317 3.65 -1.71 -1.42
N VAL A 318 3.09 -2.93 -1.41
CA VAL A 318 3.05 -3.78 -2.62
C VAL A 318 2.24 -3.03 -3.67
N VAL A 319 1.04 -2.58 -3.30
CA VAL A 319 0.19 -1.78 -4.21
C VAL A 319 0.84 -0.47 -4.62
N ASP A 320 1.55 0.21 -3.72
CA ASP A 320 2.28 1.44 -4.05
C ASP A 320 3.39 1.16 -5.08
N GLY A 321 4.06 0.00 -5.00
CA GLY A 321 5.04 -0.46 -5.98
C GLY A 321 4.42 -0.53 -7.37
N PHE A 322 3.30 -1.24 -7.52
CA PHE A 322 2.56 -1.29 -8.80
C PHE A 322 2.12 0.08 -9.28
N ALA A 323 1.54 0.91 -8.40
CA ALA A 323 1.06 2.25 -8.75
C ALA A 323 2.19 3.17 -9.26
N THR A 324 3.42 2.93 -8.81
CA THR A 324 4.62 3.69 -9.22
C THR A 324 5.47 2.96 -10.26
N ARG A 325 5.01 1.81 -10.78
CA ARG A 325 5.76 0.93 -11.70
C ARG A 325 7.14 0.51 -11.15
N THR A 326 7.22 0.33 -9.84
CA THR A 326 8.41 -0.17 -9.15
C THR A 326 8.24 -1.66 -8.89
N ILE A 327 9.24 -2.47 -9.24
CA ILE A 327 9.13 -3.93 -9.10
C ILE A 327 9.26 -4.30 -7.62
N ASP A 328 8.27 -5.00 -7.10
CA ASP A 328 8.29 -5.48 -5.73
C ASP A 328 9.20 -6.69 -5.56
N VAL A 329 9.99 -6.68 -4.48
CA VAL A 329 10.72 -7.84 -3.96
C VAL A 329 10.06 -8.25 -2.65
N LEU A 330 9.28 -9.32 -2.70
CA LEU A 330 8.55 -9.86 -1.56
C LEU A 330 9.49 -10.68 -0.67
N ILE A 331 9.73 -10.23 0.56
CA ILE A 331 10.65 -10.87 1.51
C ILE A 331 9.83 -11.32 2.72
N SER A 332 9.41 -12.58 2.70
CA SER A 332 8.41 -13.15 3.61
C SER A 332 8.46 -14.68 3.59
N ASP A 333 7.69 -15.33 4.48
CA ASP A 333 7.32 -16.74 4.35
C ASP A 333 6.44 -16.90 3.11
N LEU A 334 6.98 -17.46 2.03
CA LEU A 334 6.35 -17.36 0.71
C LEU A 334 5.11 -18.23 0.59
N ASP A 335 5.10 -19.41 1.22
CA ASP A 335 3.94 -20.32 1.17
C ASP A 335 2.69 -19.68 1.78
N ASP A 336 2.82 -19.10 2.98
CA ASP A 336 1.72 -18.39 3.64
C ASP A 336 1.29 -17.15 2.85
N MET A 337 2.28 -16.42 2.29
CA MET A 337 2.01 -15.22 1.51
C MET A 337 1.20 -15.55 0.25
N TYR A 338 1.65 -16.51 -0.55
CA TYR A 338 0.97 -16.89 -1.79
C TYR A 338 -0.31 -17.70 -1.58
N LYS A 339 -0.55 -18.20 -0.36
CA LYS A 339 -1.78 -18.92 -0.03
C LYS A 339 -2.87 -18.03 0.56
N TYR A 340 -2.48 -17.00 1.31
CA TYR A 340 -3.44 -16.23 2.12
C TYR A 340 -3.32 -14.71 1.98
N ALA A 341 -2.16 -14.17 1.58
CA ALA A 341 -1.91 -12.73 1.55
C ALA A 341 -2.33 -12.08 0.24
N ILE A 342 -1.93 -12.73 -0.83
CA ILE A 342 -1.86 -12.11 -2.14
C ILE A 342 -3.27 -12.12 -2.77
N PRO A 343 -3.82 -10.95 -3.17
CA PRO A 343 -5.16 -10.89 -3.72
C PRO A 343 -5.21 -11.58 -5.09
N LEU A 344 -6.34 -12.26 -5.37
CA LEU A 344 -6.63 -12.85 -6.68
C LEU A 344 -5.53 -13.80 -7.18
N GLN A 345 -4.92 -14.58 -6.29
CA GLN A 345 -3.80 -15.48 -6.60
C GLN A 345 -4.05 -16.50 -7.73
N CYS A 346 -5.32 -16.79 -8.04
CA CYS A 346 -5.72 -17.69 -9.12
C CYS A 346 -5.70 -17.01 -10.50
N GLU A 347 -5.90 -15.68 -10.55
CA GLU A 347 -6.05 -14.91 -11.78
C GLU A 347 -4.80 -14.10 -12.11
N ILE A 348 -4.14 -13.56 -11.07
CA ILE A 348 -2.95 -12.74 -11.22
C ILE A 348 -1.71 -13.63 -11.05
N PRO A 349 -0.81 -13.71 -12.06
CA PRO A 349 0.39 -14.53 -11.98
C PRO A 349 1.49 -13.82 -11.18
N TRP A 350 1.29 -13.62 -9.88
CA TRP A 350 2.14 -12.80 -9.02
C TRP A 350 3.65 -13.13 -9.05
N LYS A 351 3.99 -14.41 -9.21
CA LYS A 351 5.38 -14.86 -9.37
C LYS A 351 6.05 -14.32 -10.64
N ASN A 352 5.26 -13.99 -11.66
CA ASN A 352 5.76 -13.39 -12.89
C ASN A 352 5.97 -11.88 -12.72
N LEU A 353 5.16 -11.21 -11.88
CA LEU A 353 5.18 -9.75 -11.72
C LEU A 353 6.20 -9.25 -10.68
N THR A 354 6.47 -10.09 -9.69
CA THR A 354 7.32 -9.72 -8.55
C THR A 354 8.56 -10.59 -8.50
N TYR A 355 9.52 -10.19 -7.67
CA TYR A 355 10.52 -11.09 -7.14
C TYR A 355 10.11 -11.56 -5.75
N SER A 356 10.60 -12.72 -5.34
CA SER A 356 10.29 -13.29 -4.03
C SER A 356 11.54 -13.93 -3.43
N ILE A 357 11.75 -13.65 -2.15
CA ILE A 357 12.83 -14.22 -1.35
C ILE A 357 12.19 -14.82 -0.11
N GLU A 358 12.47 -16.11 0.11
CA GLU A 358 12.05 -16.80 1.32
C GLU A 358 12.72 -16.17 2.55
N GLY A 359 11.94 -15.91 3.59
CA GLY A 359 12.38 -15.18 4.78
C GLY A 359 13.59 -15.84 5.44
N SER A 360 13.58 -17.17 5.53
CA SER A 360 14.70 -17.95 6.09
C SER A 360 15.99 -17.84 5.26
N VAL A 361 15.88 -17.73 3.93
CA VAL A 361 17.04 -17.52 3.04
C VAL A 361 17.59 -16.11 3.21
N PHE A 362 16.70 -15.11 3.31
CA PHE A 362 17.09 -13.73 3.56
C PHE A 362 17.81 -13.58 4.91
N GLU A 363 17.34 -14.25 5.96
CA GLU A 363 17.96 -14.22 7.30
C GLU A 363 19.40 -14.71 7.31
N GLN A 364 19.71 -15.75 6.53
CA GLN A 364 21.06 -16.32 6.48
C GLN A 364 22.06 -15.35 5.84
N ASN A 365 21.69 -14.73 4.71
CA ASN A 365 22.55 -13.80 4.01
C ASN A 365 21.74 -12.88 3.08
N PRO A 366 21.34 -11.67 3.55
CA PRO A 366 20.55 -10.72 2.77
C PRO A 366 21.15 -10.38 1.40
N ARG A 367 22.48 -10.22 1.34
CA ARG A 367 23.18 -9.84 0.11
C ARG A 367 23.21 -10.99 -0.89
N ALA A 368 23.49 -12.21 -0.43
CA ALA A 368 23.47 -13.39 -1.30
C ALA A 368 22.05 -13.68 -1.82
N ALA A 369 21.03 -13.49 -0.99
CA ALA A 369 19.64 -13.68 -1.37
C ALA A 369 19.15 -12.69 -2.45
N LEU A 370 19.59 -11.43 -2.38
CA LEU A 370 19.24 -10.39 -3.38
C LEU A 370 20.09 -10.45 -4.64
N LYS A 371 21.29 -11.03 -4.58
CA LYS A 371 22.25 -11.02 -5.69
C LYS A 371 21.68 -11.56 -7.01
N PRO A 372 20.93 -12.69 -7.06
CA PRO A 372 20.35 -13.18 -8.31
C PRO A 372 19.41 -12.18 -8.98
N ILE A 373 18.57 -11.51 -8.18
CA ILE A 373 17.63 -10.49 -8.65
C ILE A 373 18.40 -9.30 -9.23
N LEU A 374 19.40 -8.81 -8.50
CA LEU A 374 20.25 -7.71 -8.97
C LEU A 374 21.03 -8.11 -10.23
N ASP A 375 21.56 -9.34 -10.30
CA ASP A 375 22.20 -9.86 -11.50
C ASP A 375 21.26 -9.83 -12.72
N GLU A 376 20.00 -10.27 -12.57
CA GLU A 376 18.98 -10.22 -13.63
C GLU A 376 18.69 -8.79 -14.06
N LEU A 377 18.52 -7.86 -13.12
CA LEU A 377 18.24 -6.44 -13.41
C LEU A 377 19.25 -5.81 -14.36
N TYR A 378 20.53 -6.16 -14.23
CA TYR A 378 21.60 -5.60 -15.05
C TYR A 378 21.95 -6.42 -16.29
N LYS A 379 21.56 -7.71 -16.36
CA LYS A 379 21.96 -8.62 -17.45
C LYS A 379 20.82 -8.95 -18.41
N ASP A 380 19.58 -8.90 -17.94
CA ASP A 380 18.41 -9.34 -18.71
C ASP A 380 17.30 -8.29 -18.66
N HIS A 381 17.48 -7.23 -19.45
CA HIS A 381 16.48 -6.17 -19.59
C HIS A 381 15.14 -6.71 -20.13
N ARG A 382 15.15 -7.82 -20.88
CA ARG A 382 13.92 -8.41 -21.42
C ARG A 382 13.08 -9.02 -20.31
N ALA A 383 13.68 -9.83 -19.43
CA ALA A 383 12.99 -10.40 -18.28
C ALA A 383 12.37 -9.30 -17.41
N VAL A 384 13.12 -8.24 -17.14
CA VAL A 384 12.62 -7.07 -16.40
C VAL A 384 11.47 -6.38 -17.11
N THR A 385 11.58 -6.18 -18.43
CA THR A 385 10.51 -5.55 -19.23
C THR A 385 9.24 -6.40 -19.23
N GLU A 386 9.36 -7.73 -19.26
CA GLU A 386 8.22 -8.63 -19.15
C GLU A 386 7.52 -8.50 -17.78
N LYS A 387 8.27 -8.30 -16.68
CA LYS A 387 7.70 -8.01 -15.36
C LYS A 387 6.97 -6.66 -15.30
N LEU A 388 7.43 -5.66 -16.06
CA LEU A 388 6.85 -4.31 -16.09
C LEU A 388 5.63 -4.17 -17.01
N ARG A 389 5.41 -5.13 -17.91
CA ARG A 389 4.38 -5.05 -18.96
C ARG A 389 2.98 -5.45 -18.47
N MET A 390 2.93 -6.34 -17.48
CA MET A 390 1.69 -6.82 -16.85
C MET A 390 1.38 -5.99 -15.62
#